data_AF-A0A257J085-F1
#
_entry.id   AF-A0A257J085-F1
#
_cell.length_a   1.000
_cell.length_b   1.000
_cell.length_c   1.000
_cell.angle_alpha   90.00
_cell.angle_beta   90.00
_cell.angle_gamma   90.00
#
_symmetry.space_group_name_H-M   'P 1'
#
loop_
_entity.id
_entity.type
_entity.pdbx_description
1 polymer ?
#
loop_
_entity_poly.entity_id
_entity_poly.type
_entity_poly.pdbx_seq_one_letter_code
_entity_poly.pdbx_strand_id
1 'polypeptide(L)' 'MAGALEMVAKALSLGLGVMVGCKGATSLAMASAFTLATQPAQVALDGPLRLQSDRDPPMAYLDLHLQAPD' A
#
# COMPACT_ATOMS: atom_id res chain seq x y z
N MET A 1 -8.07 5.63 -5.92
CA MET A 1 -6.79 5.19 -6.46
C MET A 1 -6.21 6.12 -7.52
N ALA A 2 -6.98 6.53 -8.53
CA ALA A 2 -6.52 7.47 -9.58
C ALA A 2 -5.82 8.73 -9.03
N GLY A 3 -6.43 9.43 -8.08
CA GLY A 3 -5.81 10.61 -7.46
C GLY A 3 -4.49 10.34 -6.73
N ALA A 4 -4.27 9.12 -6.23
CA ALA A 4 -2.99 8.76 -5.62
C ALA A 4 -1.89 8.59 -6.68
N LEU A 5 -2.20 7.96 -7.82
CA LEU A 5 -1.27 7.85 -8.95
C LEU A 5 -0.86 9.22 -9.49
N GLU A 6 -1.83 10.12 -9.66
CA GLU A 6 -1.58 11.51 -10.09
C GLU A 6 -0.68 12.26 -9.11
N MET A 7 -0.92 12.09 -7.80
CA MET A 7 -0.10 12.71 -6.76
C MET A 7 1.33 12.16 -6.75
N VAL A 8 1.51 10.85 -6.90
CA VAL A 8 2.84 10.22 -7.01
C VAL A 8 3.57 10.76 -8.24
N ALA A 9 2.92 10.76 -9.41
CA ALA A 9 3.52 11.29 -10.63
C ALA A 9 3.92 12.77 -10.47
N LYS A 10 3.07 13.58 -9.84
CA LYS A 10 3.36 14.99 -9.59
C LYS A 10 4.54 15.16 -8.63
N ALA A 11 4.59 14.42 -7.52
CA ALA A 11 5.69 14.48 -6.57
C ALA A 11 7.03 14.09 -7.22
N LEU A 12 7.05 13.01 -8.01
CA LEU A 12 8.22 12.59 -8.75
C LEU A 12 8.67 13.64 -9.77
N SER A 13 7.74 14.30 -10.47
CA SER A 13 8.06 15.39 -11.40
C SER A 13 8.71 16.61 -10.73
N LEU A 14 8.51 16.77 -9.43
CA LEU A 14 9.10 17.83 -8.60
C LEU A 14 10.43 17.40 -7.95
N GLY A 15 10.93 16.19 -8.25
CA GLY A 15 12.14 15.63 -7.65
C GLY A 15 11.96 15.26 -6.17
N LEU A 16 10.73 15.07 -5.71
CA LEU A 16 10.43 14.68 -4.34
C LEU A 16 10.47 13.15 -4.18
N GLY A 17 10.90 12.71 -3.00
CA GLY A 17 10.69 11.34 -2.56
C GLY A 17 9.20 11.07 -2.26
N VAL A 18 8.76 9.84 -2.45
CA VAL A 18 7.38 9.42 -2.21
C VAL A 18 7.34 8.31 -1.17
N MET A 19 6.43 8.45 -0.21
CA MET A 19 6.06 7.40 0.74
C MET A 19 4.56 7.14 0.66
N VAL A 20 4.17 5.87 0.53
CA VAL A 20 2.78 5.41 0.55
C VAL A 20 2.55 4.68 1.86
N GLY A 21 1.68 5.23 2.70
CA GLY A 21 1.31 4.64 3.99
C GLY A 21 -0.18 4.34 4.08
N CYS A 22 -0.57 3.69 5.18
CA CYS A 22 -1.97 3.44 5.51
C CYS A 22 -2.35 3.90 6.92
N LYS A 23 -3.66 4.06 7.16
CA LYS A 23 -4.24 3.99 8.50
C LYS A 23 -4.53 2.53 8.86
N GLY A 24 -4.96 2.26 10.11
CA GLY A 24 -5.52 0.96 10.47
C GLY A 24 -6.72 0.63 9.57
N ALA A 25 -6.53 -0.28 8.62
CA ALA A 25 -7.47 -0.58 7.55
C ALA A 25 -7.27 -2.03 7.07
N THR A 26 -8.27 -2.58 6.38
CA THR A 26 -8.34 -4.00 5.99
C THR A 26 -7.44 -4.31 4.79
N SER A 27 -7.20 -5.61 4.55
CA SER A 27 -6.42 -6.10 3.41
C SER A 27 -6.96 -5.64 2.06
N LEU A 28 -8.27 -5.35 1.96
CA LEU A 28 -8.87 -4.79 0.75
C LEU A 28 -8.31 -3.41 0.41
N ALA A 29 -8.18 -2.54 1.41
CA ALA A 29 -7.61 -1.21 1.21
C ALA A 29 -6.11 -1.31 0.88
N MET A 30 -5.40 -2.25 1.51
CA MET A 30 -3.98 -2.47 1.24
C MET A 30 -3.74 -3.01 -0.17
N ALA A 31 -4.56 -3.95 -0.66
CA ALA A 31 -4.44 -4.51 -2.01
C ALA A 31 -4.58 -3.41 -3.09
N SER A 32 -5.47 -2.45 -2.88
CA SER A 32 -5.56 -1.26 -3.72
C SER A 32 -4.25 -0.48 -3.69
N ALA A 33 -3.79 -0.07 -2.50
CA ALA A 33 -2.56 0.70 -2.31
C ALA A 33 -1.29 -0.02 -2.83
N PHE A 34 -1.25 -1.35 -2.79
CA PHE A 34 -0.15 -2.18 -3.27
C PHE A 34 0.17 -1.96 -4.75
N THR A 35 -0.81 -1.56 -5.57
CA THR A 35 -0.53 -1.25 -6.98
C THR A 35 0.41 -0.04 -7.15
N LEU A 36 0.55 0.83 -6.15
CA LEU A 36 1.56 1.91 -6.12
C LEU A 36 2.97 1.41 -5.85
N ALA A 37 3.15 0.16 -5.38
CA ALA A 37 4.47 -0.41 -5.13
C ALA A 37 5.29 -0.62 -6.42
N THR A 38 4.66 -0.50 -7.59
CA THR A 38 5.35 -0.47 -8.90
C THR A 38 6.07 0.86 -9.18
N GLN A 39 5.76 1.91 -8.41
CA GLN A 39 6.37 3.23 -8.53
C GLN A 39 7.61 3.34 -7.61
N PRO A 40 8.54 4.28 -7.86
CA PRO A 40 9.67 4.53 -6.97
C PRO A 40 9.23 5.22 -5.67
N ALA A 41 8.53 4.47 -4.82
CA ALA A 41 7.99 4.92 -3.54
C ALA A 41 8.36 3.94 -2.43
N GLN A 42 8.61 4.47 -1.24
CA GLN A 42 8.65 3.65 -0.02
C GLN A 42 7.22 3.29 0.40
N VAL A 43 7.00 2.06 0.84
CA VAL A 43 5.66 1.53 1.08
C VAL A 43 5.55 0.98 2.50
N ALA A 44 4.54 1.43 3.25
CA ALA A 44 4.17 0.95 4.57
C ALA A 44 2.68 0.57 4.58
N LEU A 45 2.39 -0.69 4.28
CA LEU A 45 1.02 -1.24 4.15
C LEU A 45 0.73 -2.27 5.25
N ASP A 46 0.95 -1.90 6.51
CA ASP A 46 0.83 -2.75 7.69
C ASP A 46 -0.54 -2.61 8.42
N GLY A 47 -1.48 -1.88 7.84
CA GLY A 47 -2.80 -1.57 8.42
C GLY A 47 -3.55 -2.80 8.96
N PRO A 48 -3.63 -3.93 8.23
CA PRO A 48 -4.28 -5.16 8.66
C PRO A 48 -3.70 -5.77 9.93
N LEU A 49 -2.38 -5.64 10.14
CA LEU A 49 -1.69 -6.19 11.31
C LEU A 49 -2.14 -5.54 12.62
N ARG A 50 -2.87 -4.42 12.54
CA ARG A 50 -3.40 -3.66 13.67
C ARG A 50 -4.86 -3.95 13.96
N LEU A 51 -5.50 -4.86 13.21
CA LEU A 51 -6.91 -5.20 13.36
C LEU A 51 -7.09 -6.52 14.11
N GLN A 52 -8.16 -6.61 14.93
CA GLN A 52 -8.53 -7.86 15.60
C GLN A 52 -9.08 -8.91 14.63
N SER A 53 -9.68 -8.45 13.52
CA SER A 53 -10.23 -9.28 12.46
C SER A 53 -10.03 -8.58 11.14
N ASP A 54 -9.68 -9.37 10.11
CA ASP A 54 -9.64 -8.93 8.71
C ASP A 54 -10.39 -9.95 7.84
N ARG A 55 -10.43 -9.71 6.54
CA ARG A 55 -11.02 -10.59 5.53
C ARG A 55 -10.20 -11.87 5.30
N ASP A 56 -10.83 -12.85 4.67
CA ASP A 56 -10.25 -14.10 4.19
C ASP A 56 -10.50 -14.23 2.67
N PRO A 57 -9.47 -14.38 1.81
CA PRO A 57 -8.05 -14.38 2.14
C PRO A 57 -7.51 -12.98 2.49
N PRO A 58 -6.57 -12.86 3.46
CA PRO A 58 -5.91 -11.61 3.80
C PRO A 58 -4.71 -11.32 2.88
N MET A 59 -4.16 -10.11 2.97
CA MET A 59 -2.84 -9.79 2.46
C MET A 59 -1.78 -10.58 3.24
N ALA A 60 -0.81 -11.15 2.53
CA ALA A 60 0.25 -11.93 3.13
C ALA A 60 1.49 -11.07 3.41
N TYR A 61 2.10 -11.31 4.57
CA TYR A 61 3.29 -10.65 5.06
C TYR A 61 4.32 -11.73 5.43
N LEU A 62 5.36 -11.92 4.62
CA LEU A 62 6.37 -12.96 4.84
C LEU A 62 7.76 -12.43 4.53
N ASP A 63 8.72 -12.58 5.45
CA ASP A 63 10.13 -12.22 5.24
C ASP A 63 10.33 -10.82 4.62
N LEU A 64 9.58 -9.83 5.10
CA LEU A 64 9.55 -8.44 4.60
C LEU A 64 8.95 -8.27 3.19
N HIS A 65 8.37 -9.33 2.62
CA HIS A 65 7.58 -9.28 1.41
C HIS A 65 6.09 -9.12 1.71
N LEU A 66 5.46 -8.26 0.91
CA LEU A 66 4.01 -8.10 0.84
C LEU A 66 3.49 -8.81 -0.40
N GLN A 67 2.44 -9.60 -0.24
CA GLN A 67 1.73 -10.20 -1.35
C GLN A 67 0.24 -9.90 -1.22
N ALA A 68 -0.32 -9.26 -2.25
CA ALA A 68 -1.75 -9.02 -2.33
C ALA A 68 -2.50 -10.36 -2.43
N PRO A 69 -3.70 -10.48 -1.83
CA PRO A 69 -4.56 -11.63 -2.04
C PRO A 69 -4.99 -11.71 -3.51
N ASP A 70 -5.19 -12.94 -4.00
CA ASP A 70 -5.71 -13.23 -5.35
C ASP A 70 -7.13 -12.66 -5.58
#